data_AF-A0A7S8BTD2-F1
#
_entry.id   AF-A0A7S8BTD2-F1
#
_cell.length_a   1.000
_cell.length_b   1.000
_cell.length_c   1.000
_cell.angle_alpha   90.00
_cell.angle_beta   90.00
_cell.angle_gamma   90.00
#
_symmetry.space_group_name_H-M   'P 1'
#
loop_
_entity.id
_entity.type
_entity.pdbx_description
1 polymer ?
#
loop_
_entity_poly.entity_id
_entity_poly.type
_entity_poly.pdbx_seq_one_letter_code
_entity_poly.pdbx_strand_id
1 'polypeptide(L)'
;MMGAKLAIAALCCLNIHNVLATAATTPRLFDEMKVVYSIMGTVDNALIKNVIDVNYKHVKMESVTAEGTLSALQTLKQMMKGDDTFGALQFGEWHSTDYSEKPIVETFKSLIDSVTSMKKKVEELREEVKPLVSYVEQSQKLYAEFKTYYQENMYNDVSIMDVDKLKKFCDKFLGTESKLVSLADIFEIYDQKRTRSADTSFIAPTDFSPSCLTCDQQGGEHLPELHHSQQTTNNSQSDSTTQIPPEVSTTTPNPQSSLITEKQVQNASSATFTGLSVATLCYIVLSAF
;
A
#
# COMPACT_ATOMS: atom_id res chain seq x y z
N MET A 1 -37.05 -15.45 -32.33
CA MET A 1 -35.86 -14.65 -31.96
C MET A 1 -35.72 -14.55 -30.42
N MET A 2 -35.46 -15.65 -29.70
CA MET A 2 -35.40 -15.64 -28.23
C MET A 2 -34.02 -15.97 -27.63
N GLY A 3 -33.23 -16.86 -28.24
CA GLY A 3 -31.93 -17.29 -27.70
C GLY A 3 -30.92 -16.16 -27.42
N ALA A 4 -30.91 -15.11 -28.27
CA ALA A 4 -29.96 -13.99 -28.12
C ALA A 4 -30.15 -13.18 -26.82
N LYS A 5 -31.38 -13.08 -26.28
CA LYS A 5 -31.62 -12.36 -25.01
C LYS A 5 -31.26 -13.21 -23.78
N LEU A 6 -31.38 -14.54 -23.89
CA LEU A 6 -31.08 -15.46 -22.78
C LEU A 6 -29.57 -15.56 -22.50
N ALA A 7 -28.74 -15.50 -23.55
CA ALA A 7 -27.28 -15.48 -23.42
C ALA A 7 -26.76 -14.26 -22.62
N ILE A 8 -27.35 -13.08 -22.85
CA ILE A 8 -26.96 -11.83 -22.15
C ILE A 8 -27.31 -11.92 -20.64
N ALA A 9 -28.46 -12.51 -20.30
CA ALA A 9 -28.84 -12.73 -18.91
C ALA A 9 -27.89 -13.71 -18.19
N ALA A 10 -27.47 -14.79 -18.87
CA ALA A 10 -26.51 -15.75 -18.31
C ALA A 10 -25.13 -15.13 -18.03
N LEU A 11 -24.63 -14.27 -18.94
CA LEU A 11 -23.37 -13.54 -18.76
C LEU A 11 -23.38 -12.61 -17.53
N CYS A 12 -24.52 -12.00 -17.20
CA CYS A 12 -24.66 -11.21 -15.98
C CYS A 12 -24.57 -12.09 -14.71
N CYS A 13 -25.18 -13.28 -14.72
CA CYS A 13 -25.25 -14.15 -13.55
C CYS A 13 -23.92 -14.86 -13.21
N LEU A 14 -23.06 -15.16 -14.19
CA LEU A 14 -21.72 -15.71 -13.90
C LEU A 14 -20.81 -14.68 -13.23
N ASN A 15 -20.91 -13.40 -13.59
CA ASN A 15 -20.05 -12.35 -13.04
C ASN A 15 -20.29 -12.08 -11.54
N ILE A 16 -21.47 -12.44 -11.01
CA ILE A 16 -21.84 -12.23 -9.60
C ILE A 16 -21.24 -13.31 -8.68
N HIS A 17 -21.05 -14.54 -9.18
CA HIS A 17 -20.60 -15.67 -8.34
C HIS A 17 -19.13 -15.58 -7.90
N ASN A 18 -18.30 -14.76 -8.57
CA ASN A 18 -16.92 -14.49 -8.15
C ASN A 18 -16.79 -13.38 -7.09
N VAL A 19 -17.87 -12.64 -6.78
CA VAL A 19 -17.85 -11.49 -5.85
C VAL A 19 -17.81 -11.94 -4.37
N LEU A 20 -18.05 -13.22 -4.09
CA LEU A 20 -18.05 -13.79 -2.73
C LEU A 20 -16.65 -14.23 -2.24
N ALA A 21 -15.59 -14.03 -3.03
CA ALA A 21 -14.21 -14.14 -2.56
C ALA A 21 -13.81 -12.83 -1.85
N THR A 22 -14.13 -12.72 -0.55
CA THR A 22 -13.69 -11.66 0.40
C THR A 22 -13.44 -10.29 -0.24
N ALA A 23 -14.50 -9.48 -0.36
CA ALA A 23 -14.43 -8.14 -0.95
C ALA A 23 -13.49 -7.21 -0.15
N ALA A 24 -12.20 -7.23 -0.50
CA ALA A 24 -11.24 -6.25 -0.08
C ALA A 24 -11.67 -4.90 -0.66
N THR A 25 -12.11 -3.98 0.19
CA THR A 25 -12.46 -2.62 -0.22
C THR A 25 -11.22 -1.97 -0.81
N THR A 26 -11.24 -1.69 -2.11
CA THR A 26 -10.17 -0.96 -2.82
C THR A 26 -9.81 0.30 -2.03
N PRO A 27 -8.52 0.59 -1.78
CA PRO A 27 -8.13 1.76 -0.99
C PRO A 27 -8.75 3.06 -1.54
N ARG A 28 -9.06 4.03 -0.68
CA ARG A 28 -9.44 5.37 -1.14
C ARG A 28 -8.25 6.09 -1.74
N LEU A 29 -8.48 7.10 -2.58
CA LEU A 29 -7.39 7.92 -3.11
C LEU A 29 -6.51 8.49 -1.98
N PHE A 30 -7.11 8.97 -0.88
CA PHE A 30 -6.36 9.43 0.28
C PHE A 30 -5.53 8.32 0.96
N ASP A 31 -5.98 7.07 0.90
CA ASP A 31 -5.22 5.93 1.41
C ASP A 31 -3.98 5.66 0.53
N GLU A 32 -4.13 5.67 -0.80
CA GLU A 32 -3.00 5.57 -1.75
C GLU A 32 -2.01 6.74 -1.63
N MET A 33 -2.51 7.98 -1.48
CA MET A 33 -1.69 9.17 -1.28
C MET A 33 -0.85 9.06 0.01
N LYS A 34 -1.40 8.50 1.10
CA LYS A 34 -0.62 8.23 2.33
C LYS A 34 0.50 7.22 2.09
N VAL A 35 0.32 6.19 1.26
CA VAL A 35 1.39 5.24 0.92
C VAL A 35 2.56 5.98 0.27
N VAL A 36 2.29 6.71 -0.81
CA VAL A 36 3.32 7.48 -1.54
C VAL A 36 3.96 8.55 -0.64
N TYR A 37 3.17 9.26 0.16
CA TYR A 37 3.67 10.30 1.06
C TYR A 37 4.54 9.75 2.20
N SER A 38 4.19 8.57 2.74
CA SER A 38 4.92 7.91 3.84
C SER A 38 6.23 7.29 3.34
N ILE A 39 6.21 6.60 2.19
CA ILE A 39 7.43 6.03 1.57
C ILE A 39 8.43 7.16 1.28
N MET A 40 8.00 8.20 0.57
CA MET A 40 8.82 9.39 0.31
C MET A 40 9.05 10.26 1.57
N GLY A 41 8.53 9.84 2.73
CA GLY A 41 8.63 10.47 4.04
C GLY A 41 9.68 9.85 4.95
N THR A 42 9.83 8.53 4.94
CA THR A 42 10.63 7.79 5.93
C THR A 42 11.63 6.80 5.35
N VAL A 43 11.54 6.46 4.05
CA VAL A 43 12.53 5.59 3.39
C VAL A 43 13.62 6.45 2.76
N ASP A 44 14.88 6.03 2.92
CA ASP A 44 16.03 6.79 2.41
C ASP A 44 16.00 6.95 0.88
N ASN A 45 16.40 8.14 0.40
CA ASN A 45 16.36 8.49 -1.01
C ASN A 45 17.36 7.69 -1.86
N ALA A 46 18.51 7.29 -1.30
CA ALA A 46 19.46 6.44 -2.03
C ALA A 46 18.94 5.00 -2.14
N LEU A 47 18.32 4.45 -1.08
CA LEU A 47 17.61 3.16 -1.14
C LEU A 47 16.54 3.16 -2.24
N ILE A 48 15.65 4.18 -2.26
CA ILE A 48 14.59 4.35 -3.28
C ILE A 48 15.20 4.45 -4.69
N LYS A 49 16.22 5.30 -4.87
CA LYS A 49 16.90 5.48 -6.17
C LYS A 49 17.53 4.18 -6.68
N ASN A 50 18.22 3.43 -5.83
CA ASN A 50 18.91 2.21 -6.23
C ASN A 50 17.91 1.08 -6.57
N VAL A 51 16.83 0.91 -5.80
CA VAL A 51 15.79 -0.07 -6.17
C VAL A 51 15.10 0.28 -7.50
N ILE A 52 14.88 1.56 -7.80
CA ILE A 52 14.43 1.98 -9.14
C ILE A 52 15.49 1.62 -10.21
N ASP A 53 16.76 1.96 -9.99
CA ASP A 53 17.86 1.79 -10.93
C ASP A 53 18.11 0.32 -11.32
N VAL A 54 18.20 -0.61 -10.34
CA VAL A 54 18.40 -2.03 -10.64
C VAL A 54 17.22 -2.64 -11.40
N ASN A 55 15.99 -2.23 -11.06
CA ASN A 55 14.78 -2.70 -11.73
C ASN A 55 14.65 -2.15 -13.15
N TYR A 56 14.96 -0.87 -13.38
CA TYR A 56 14.98 -0.28 -14.71
C TYR A 56 16.08 -0.89 -15.59
N LYS A 57 17.26 -1.19 -15.04
CA LYS A 57 18.34 -1.89 -15.74
C LYS A 57 17.93 -3.32 -16.14
N HIS A 58 17.31 -4.06 -15.22
CA HIS A 58 16.81 -5.42 -15.48
C HIS A 58 15.85 -5.47 -16.69
N VAL A 59 14.90 -4.53 -16.76
CA VAL A 59 13.91 -4.45 -17.85
C VAL A 59 14.35 -3.57 -19.05
N LYS A 60 15.60 -3.09 -19.06
CA LYS A 60 16.18 -2.24 -20.11
C LYS A 60 15.38 -0.95 -20.37
N MET A 61 15.20 -0.15 -19.33
CA MET A 61 14.72 1.24 -19.40
C MET A 61 15.89 2.22 -19.37
N GLU A 62 16.37 2.57 -20.56
CA GLU A 62 17.54 3.45 -20.74
C GLU A 62 17.16 4.93 -20.89
N SER A 63 15.92 5.23 -21.28
CA SER A 63 15.42 6.60 -21.55
C SER A 63 14.88 7.34 -20.31
N VAL A 64 14.82 6.68 -19.16
CA VAL A 64 14.32 7.24 -17.88
C VAL A 64 15.31 6.90 -16.80
N THR A 65 15.83 7.91 -16.10
CA THR A 65 16.81 7.71 -15.02
C THR A 65 16.12 7.57 -13.67
N ALA A 66 16.70 6.74 -12.78
CA ALA A 66 16.22 6.62 -11.40
C ALA A 66 16.26 7.95 -10.63
N GLU A 67 17.21 8.83 -10.95
CA GLU A 67 17.29 10.21 -10.45
C GLU A 67 16.06 11.04 -10.87
N GLY A 68 15.66 10.95 -12.14
CA GLY A 68 14.48 11.63 -12.66
C GLY A 68 13.19 11.12 -12.01
N THR A 69 13.03 9.80 -11.86
CA THR A 69 11.90 9.19 -11.15
C THR A 69 11.87 9.63 -9.68
N LEU A 70 13.01 9.61 -8.97
CA LEU A 70 13.11 10.07 -7.57
C LEU A 70 12.70 11.54 -7.43
N SER A 71 13.23 12.42 -8.28
CA SER A 71 12.92 13.85 -8.27
C SER A 71 11.43 14.13 -8.56
N ALA A 72 10.84 13.38 -9.50
CA ALA A 72 9.41 13.44 -9.77
C ALA A 72 8.57 12.93 -8.58
N LEU A 73 9.00 11.87 -7.88
CA LEU A 73 8.34 11.35 -6.66
C LEU A 73 8.40 12.36 -5.50
N GLN A 74 9.56 13.00 -5.29
CA GLN A 74 9.70 14.08 -4.31
C GLN A 74 8.81 15.27 -4.67
N THR A 75 8.71 15.62 -5.96
CA THR A 75 7.80 16.67 -6.44
C THR A 75 6.33 16.30 -6.20
N LEU A 76 5.93 15.07 -6.50
CA LEU A 76 4.58 14.56 -6.21
C LEU A 76 4.26 14.62 -4.71
N LYS A 77 5.22 14.27 -3.84
CA LYS A 77 5.08 14.43 -2.38
C LYS A 77 4.78 15.89 -1.99
N GLN A 78 5.47 16.87 -2.57
CA GLN A 78 5.18 18.29 -2.30
C GLN A 78 3.85 18.74 -2.90
N MET A 79 3.45 18.22 -4.08
CA MET A 79 2.12 18.48 -4.65
C MET A 79 1.00 18.02 -3.71
N MET A 80 1.17 16.86 -3.04
CA MET A 80 0.24 16.35 -2.02
C MET A 80 0.29 17.17 -0.72
N LYS A 81 1.49 17.55 -0.24
CA LYS A 81 1.64 18.37 0.96
C LYS A 81 0.98 19.75 0.83
N GLY A 82 1.12 20.37 -0.35
CA GLY A 82 0.51 21.65 -0.69
C GLY A 82 -0.89 21.52 -1.31
N ASP A 83 -1.71 20.58 -0.82
CA ASP A 83 -3.10 20.42 -1.24
C ASP A 83 -4.04 20.39 -0.03
N ASP A 84 -5.13 21.16 -0.08
CA ASP A 84 -6.12 21.27 1.00
C ASP A 84 -7.45 20.56 0.70
N THR A 85 -7.54 19.81 -0.40
CA THR A 85 -8.75 19.06 -0.81
C THR A 85 -9.20 18.02 0.23
N PHE A 86 -8.25 17.47 0.99
CA PHE A 86 -8.52 16.57 2.12
C PHE A 86 -8.31 17.24 3.49
N GLY A 87 -8.11 18.56 3.52
CA GLY A 87 -7.78 19.33 4.72
C GLY A 87 -6.27 19.52 4.90
N ALA A 88 -5.84 20.78 5.06
CA ALA A 88 -4.43 21.19 4.97
C ALA A 88 -3.45 20.54 5.97
N LEU A 89 -3.94 20.02 7.10
CA LEU A 89 -3.09 19.35 8.11
C LEU A 89 -2.80 17.88 7.75
N GLN A 90 -3.64 17.22 6.93
CA GLN A 90 -3.62 15.76 6.75
C GLN A 90 -2.30 15.18 6.25
N PHE A 91 -1.52 15.95 5.48
CA PHE A 91 -0.15 15.57 5.09
C PHE A 91 0.92 16.41 5.81
N GLY A 92 0.56 17.59 6.33
CA GLY A 92 1.47 18.44 7.09
C GLY A 92 1.96 17.80 8.38
N GLU A 93 1.08 17.05 9.06
CA GLU A 93 1.28 16.42 10.37
C GLU A 93 1.39 14.88 10.28
N TRP A 94 1.38 14.31 9.06
CA TRP A 94 1.39 12.86 8.88
C TRP A 94 2.79 12.26 9.09
N HIS A 95 2.88 11.39 10.11
CA HIS A 95 4.07 10.63 10.44
C HIS A 95 3.74 9.14 10.53
N SER A 96 4.22 8.34 9.56
CA SER A 96 4.12 6.88 9.54
C SER A 96 5.49 6.28 9.21
N THR A 97 5.95 5.38 10.06
CA THR A 97 7.17 4.57 9.88
C THR A 97 6.88 3.20 9.25
N ASP A 98 5.65 2.95 8.80
CA ASP A 98 5.17 1.64 8.30
C ASP A 98 5.89 1.14 7.03
N TYR A 99 6.85 1.90 6.51
CA TYR A 99 7.63 1.62 5.31
C TYR A 99 9.15 1.64 5.52
N SER A 100 9.67 2.20 6.61
CA SER A 100 11.11 2.20 6.91
C SER A 100 11.64 0.82 7.33
N GLU A 101 10.76 -0.04 7.86
CA GLU A 101 11.09 -1.42 8.26
C GLU A 101 10.73 -2.47 7.19
N LYS A 102 10.06 -2.07 6.10
CA LYS A 102 9.64 -3.00 5.03
C LYS A 102 10.78 -3.31 4.07
N PRO A 103 10.84 -4.54 3.52
CA PRO A 103 11.78 -4.88 2.46
C PRO A 103 11.67 -3.90 1.28
N ILE A 104 12.80 -3.34 0.84
CA ILE A 104 12.84 -2.26 -0.16
C ILE A 104 12.13 -2.61 -1.48
N VAL A 105 12.07 -3.90 -1.83
CA VAL A 105 11.31 -4.42 -3.00
C VAL A 105 9.79 -4.29 -2.81
N GLU A 106 9.24 -4.70 -1.67
CA GLU A 106 7.80 -4.56 -1.40
C GLU A 106 7.42 -3.09 -1.19
N THR A 107 8.32 -2.27 -0.65
CA THR A 107 8.18 -0.81 -0.61
C THR A 107 8.13 -0.22 -2.02
N PHE A 108 9.03 -0.61 -2.93
CA PHE A 108 9.04 -0.12 -4.32
C PHE A 108 7.80 -0.55 -5.12
N LYS A 109 7.37 -1.81 -4.94
CA LYS A 109 6.11 -2.32 -5.49
C LYS A 109 4.90 -1.54 -4.96
N SER A 110 4.81 -1.33 -3.64
CA SER A 110 3.74 -0.49 -3.04
C SER A 110 3.72 0.93 -3.62
N LEU A 111 4.89 1.49 -3.94
CA LEU A 111 5.00 2.81 -4.55
C LEU A 111 4.49 2.84 -6.00
N ILE A 112 4.76 1.79 -6.79
CA ILE A 112 4.22 1.60 -8.14
C ILE A 112 2.69 1.42 -8.09
N ASP A 113 2.23 0.50 -7.25
CA ASP A 113 0.81 0.15 -7.11
C ASP A 113 -0.01 1.39 -6.73
N SER A 114 0.41 2.12 -5.67
CA SER A 114 -0.31 3.31 -5.21
C SER A 114 -0.22 4.51 -6.16
N VAL A 115 0.92 4.77 -6.83
CA VAL A 115 0.99 5.85 -7.84
C VAL A 115 0.09 5.57 -9.04
N THR A 116 0.02 4.30 -9.48
CA THR A 116 -0.84 3.88 -10.58
C THR A 116 -2.33 3.94 -10.20
N SER A 117 -2.67 3.45 -9.00
CA SER A 117 -4.01 3.55 -8.41
C SER A 117 -4.45 5.01 -8.20
N MET A 118 -3.54 5.88 -7.75
CA MET A 118 -3.77 7.32 -7.64
C MET A 118 -4.21 7.93 -8.97
N LYS A 119 -3.43 7.75 -10.06
CA LYS A 119 -3.76 8.32 -11.39
C LYS A 119 -5.19 7.92 -11.80
N LYS A 120 -5.47 6.62 -11.78
CA LYS A 120 -6.79 6.06 -12.12
C LYS A 120 -7.91 6.68 -11.28
N LYS A 121 -7.74 6.82 -9.96
CA LYS A 121 -8.75 7.38 -9.07
C LYS A 121 -8.98 8.88 -9.28
N VAL A 122 -7.96 9.65 -9.69
CA VAL A 122 -8.18 11.05 -10.10
C VAL A 122 -8.89 11.12 -11.46
N GLU A 123 -8.66 10.17 -12.36
CA GLU A 123 -9.35 10.09 -13.66
C GLU A 123 -10.83 9.73 -13.49
N GLU A 124 -11.13 8.78 -12.59
CA GLU A 124 -12.50 8.46 -12.15
C GLU A 124 -13.18 9.67 -11.50
N LEU A 125 -12.53 10.33 -10.53
CA LEU A 125 -13.05 11.55 -9.89
C LEU A 125 -13.37 12.66 -10.91
N ARG A 126 -12.51 12.86 -11.93
CA ARG A 126 -12.71 13.88 -12.96
C ARG A 126 -14.02 13.67 -13.72
N GLU A 127 -14.38 12.44 -14.05
CA GLU A 127 -15.64 12.14 -14.75
C GLU A 127 -16.86 12.17 -13.81
N GLU A 128 -16.71 11.83 -12.52
CA GLU A 128 -17.77 11.95 -11.51
C GLU A 128 -18.08 13.41 -11.10
N VAL A 129 -17.08 14.31 -11.09
CA VAL A 129 -17.25 15.76 -10.82
C VAL A 129 -17.90 16.51 -12.00
N LYS A 130 -17.62 16.08 -13.23
CA LYS A 130 -18.08 16.67 -14.50
C LYS A 130 -19.61 16.91 -14.62
N PRO A 131 -20.52 15.99 -14.25
CA PRO A 131 -21.96 16.27 -14.26
C PRO A 131 -22.36 17.36 -13.25
N LEU A 132 -21.73 17.41 -12.07
CA LEU A 132 -22.06 18.37 -11.03
C LEU A 132 -21.73 19.82 -11.42
N VAL A 133 -20.65 20.01 -12.19
CA VAL A 133 -20.21 21.34 -12.67
C VAL A 133 -21.06 21.84 -13.85
N SER A 134 -21.81 20.96 -14.53
CA SER A 134 -22.55 21.30 -15.76
C SER A 134 -24.06 21.50 -15.59
N TYR A 135 -24.65 21.04 -14.49
CA TYR A 135 -26.09 21.19 -14.21
C TYR A 135 -26.34 22.05 -12.96
N VAL A 136 -26.69 23.32 -13.18
CA VAL A 136 -26.77 24.38 -12.15
C VAL A 136 -27.76 24.08 -11.00
N GLU A 137 -28.81 23.28 -11.23
CA GLU A 137 -29.90 23.08 -10.24
C GLU A 137 -30.50 21.65 -10.20
N GLN A 138 -29.91 20.66 -10.88
CA GLN A 138 -30.41 19.28 -10.88
C GLN A 138 -29.25 18.28 -10.69
N SER A 139 -29.27 17.37 -9.71
CA SER A 139 -30.33 17.03 -8.75
C SER A 139 -29.74 16.59 -7.40
N GLN A 140 -30.54 16.64 -6.33
CA GLN A 140 -30.18 16.10 -5.01
C GLN A 140 -29.74 14.62 -5.08
N LYS A 141 -30.28 13.85 -6.05
CA LYS A 141 -29.88 12.47 -6.32
C LYS A 141 -28.43 12.39 -6.77
N LEU A 142 -28.01 13.16 -7.79
CA LEU A 142 -26.62 13.17 -8.27
C LEU A 142 -25.65 13.58 -7.16
N TYR A 143 -26.01 14.56 -6.33
CA TYR A 143 -25.16 14.96 -5.20
C TYR A 143 -25.07 13.88 -4.11
N ALA A 144 -26.15 13.12 -3.85
CA ALA A 144 -26.14 11.99 -2.93
C ALA A 144 -25.35 10.78 -3.46
N GLU A 145 -25.45 10.51 -4.77
CA GLU A 145 -24.68 9.48 -5.47
C GLU A 145 -23.18 9.83 -5.43
N PHE A 146 -22.81 11.07 -5.77
CA PHE A 146 -21.42 11.56 -5.66
C PHE A 146 -20.90 11.55 -4.22
N LYS A 147 -21.72 11.91 -3.23
CA LYS A 147 -21.33 11.85 -1.81
C LYS A 147 -20.99 10.42 -1.37
N THR A 148 -21.73 9.43 -1.88
CA THR A 148 -21.45 8.00 -1.65
C THR A 148 -20.14 7.60 -2.34
N TYR A 149 -19.98 7.94 -3.63
CA TYR A 149 -18.74 7.71 -4.37
C TYR A 149 -17.52 8.30 -3.66
N TYR A 150 -17.62 9.55 -3.17
CA TYR A 150 -16.55 10.22 -2.44
C TYR A 150 -16.19 9.48 -1.15
N GLN A 151 -17.19 9.09 -0.35
CA GLN A 151 -16.98 8.38 0.92
C GLN A 151 -16.31 7.02 0.72
N GLU A 152 -16.63 6.32 -0.37
CA GLU A 152 -16.11 4.99 -0.70
C GLU A 152 -14.74 5.05 -1.39
N ASN A 153 -14.52 5.99 -2.31
CA ASN A 153 -13.37 5.98 -3.22
C ASN A 153 -12.34 7.10 -2.99
N MET A 154 -12.71 8.20 -2.32
CA MET A 154 -11.90 9.41 -2.22
C MET A 154 -11.37 9.67 -0.81
N TYR A 155 -12.28 9.91 0.14
CA TYR A 155 -11.97 10.20 1.54
C TYR A 155 -13.20 9.96 2.42
N ASN A 156 -12.99 9.52 3.67
CA ASN A 156 -14.07 9.09 4.53
C ASN A 156 -14.87 10.25 5.18
N ASP A 157 -14.29 11.43 5.33
CA ASP A 157 -15.01 12.61 5.83
C ASP A 157 -15.69 13.40 4.71
N VAL A 158 -16.98 13.10 4.52
CA VAL A 158 -17.87 13.79 3.58
C VAL A 158 -18.23 15.23 4.00
N SER A 159 -17.82 15.72 5.18
CA SER A 159 -18.13 17.08 5.63
C SER A 159 -17.21 18.14 5.03
N ILE A 160 -15.99 17.75 4.62
CA ILE A 160 -15.04 18.61 3.91
C ILE A 160 -15.14 18.52 2.38
N MET A 161 -16.13 17.77 1.86
CA MET A 161 -16.31 17.54 0.43
C MET A 161 -16.70 18.84 -0.29
N ASP A 162 -15.80 19.34 -1.13
CA ASP A 162 -15.92 20.59 -1.89
C ASP A 162 -15.69 20.30 -3.37
N VAL A 163 -16.71 20.48 -4.20
CA VAL A 163 -16.70 20.15 -5.65
C VAL A 163 -15.72 21.04 -6.42
N ASP A 164 -15.56 22.31 -6.02
CA ASP A 164 -14.62 23.24 -6.66
C ASP A 164 -13.17 22.92 -6.29
N LYS A 165 -12.90 22.47 -5.07
CA LYS A 165 -11.59 21.92 -4.70
C LYS A 165 -11.31 20.63 -5.45
N LEU A 166 -12.26 19.69 -5.50
CA LEU A 166 -12.09 18.42 -6.22
C LEU A 166 -11.86 18.63 -7.72
N LYS A 167 -12.50 19.62 -8.34
CA LYS A 167 -12.18 20.04 -9.71
C LYS A 167 -10.75 20.56 -9.83
N LYS A 168 -10.33 21.50 -8.97
CA LYS A 168 -8.96 22.06 -8.96
C LYS A 168 -7.90 20.97 -8.71
N PHE A 169 -8.21 20.00 -7.86
CA PHE A 169 -7.40 18.82 -7.59
C PHE A 169 -7.22 17.97 -8.86
N CYS A 170 -8.31 17.62 -9.57
CA CYS A 170 -8.20 16.94 -10.87
C CYS A 170 -7.38 17.72 -11.89
N ASP A 171 -7.55 19.04 -11.97
CA ASP A 171 -6.81 19.88 -12.90
C ASP A 171 -5.31 20.00 -12.54
N LYS A 172 -4.97 19.95 -11.25
CA LYS A 172 -3.59 19.94 -10.71
C LYS A 172 -2.91 18.57 -10.89
N PHE A 173 -3.60 17.48 -10.57
CA PHE A 173 -3.05 16.13 -10.57
C PHE A 173 -3.20 15.37 -11.90
N LEU A 174 -3.99 15.88 -12.85
CA LEU A 174 -4.07 15.39 -14.24
C LEU A 174 -3.92 16.53 -15.28
N GLY A 175 -3.18 17.59 -14.92
CA GLY A 175 -2.70 18.61 -15.86
C GLY A 175 -1.41 18.19 -16.56
N THR A 176 -0.99 18.91 -17.61
CA THR A 176 0.18 18.56 -18.44
C THR A 176 1.49 18.46 -17.65
N GLU A 177 1.65 19.31 -16.62
CA GLU A 177 2.83 19.31 -15.75
C GLU A 177 2.77 18.30 -14.61
N SER A 178 1.68 17.54 -14.49
CA SER A 178 1.44 16.65 -13.36
C SER A 178 2.50 15.55 -13.27
N LYS A 179 3.18 15.50 -12.13
CA LYS A 179 4.13 14.43 -11.84
C LYS A 179 3.45 13.10 -11.52
N LEU A 180 2.16 13.11 -11.13
CA LEU A 180 1.37 11.88 -10.99
C LEU A 180 1.21 11.18 -12.35
N VAL A 181 0.81 11.92 -13.38
CA VAL A 181 0.65 11.36 -14.74
C VAL A 181 1.98 10.82 -15.24
N SER A 182 3.04 11.65 -15.23
CA SER A 182 4.34 11.20 -15.75
C SER A 182 4.94 10.00 -15.00
N LEU A 183 4.72 9.89 -13.67
CA LEU A 183 5.21 8.75 -12.89
C LEU A 183 4.41 7.48 -13.16
N ALA A 184 3.08 7.58 -13.23
CA ALA A 184 2.24 6.44 -13.54
C ALA A 184 2.50 5.92 -14.97
N ASP A 185 2.72 6.81 -15.95
CA ASP A 185 3.09 6.42 -17.32
C ASP A 185 4.47 5.72 -17.35
N ILE A 186 5.44 6.23 -16.58
CA ILE A 186 6.77 5.60 -16.41
C ILE A 186 6.65 4.21 -15.75
N PHE A 187 5.82 4.07 -14.72
CA PHE A 187 5.60 2.79 -14.02
C PHE A 187 4.78 1.80 -14.86
N GLU A 188 3.83 2.26 -15.66
CA GLU A 188 3.12 1.41 -16.62
C GLU A 188 4.10 0.87 -17.68
N ILE A 189 5.00 1.72 -18.21
CA ILE A 189 6.06 1.28 -19.15
C ILE A 189 7.02 0.28 -18.50
N TYR A 190 7.35 0.47 -17.21
CA TYR A 190 8.15 -0.48 -16.45
C TYR A 190 7.46 -1.84 -16.32
N ASP A 191 6.22 -1.88 -15.85
CA ASP A 191 5.48 -3.13 -15.68
C ASP A 191 5.15 -3.81 -17.02
N GLN A 192 4.86 -3.02 -18.06
CA GLN A 192 4.73 -3.50 -19.44
C GLN A 192 6.03 -4.11 -20.01
N LYS A 193 7.21 -3.76 -19.47
CA LYS A 193 8.47 -4.42 -19.82
C LYS A 193 8.75 -5.62 -18.93
N ARG A 194 8.57 -5.48 -17.61
CA ARG A 194 8.72 -6.54 -16.60
C ARG A 194 7.83 -7.76 -16.86
N THR A 195 6.60 -7.55 -17.34
CA THR A 195 5.66 -8.63 -17.69
C THR A 195 5.95 -9.29 -19.05
N ARG A 196 6.88 -8.73 -19.84
CA ARG A 196 7.32 -9.25 -21.15
C ARG A 196 8.74 -9.83 -21.13
N SER A 197 9.50 -9.64 -20.06
CA SER A 197 10.81 -10.27 -19.86
C SER A 197 10.68 -11.73 -19.40
N ALA A 198 11.73 -12.53 -19.65
CA ALA A 198 11.76 -13.94 -19.29
C ALA A 198 11.82 -14.19 -17.77
N ASP A 199 12.31 -13.19 -17.03
CA ASP A 199 12.11 -13.03 -15.59
C ASP A 199 11.16 -11.84 -15.38
N THR A 200 10.17 -12.01 -14.51
CA THR A 200 9.15 -11.00 -14.19
C THR A 200 9.28 -10.48 -12.75
N SER A 201 10.30 -10.96 -12.03
CA SER A 201 10.57 -10.63 -10.63
C SER A 201 10.95 -9.15 -10.45
N PHE A 202 10.65 -8.61 -9.27
CA PHE A 202 11.29 -7.39 -8.81
C PHE A 202 12.68 -7.71 -8.27
N ILE A 203 13.67 -6.90 -8.63
CA ILE A 203 15.06 -7.08 -8.25
C ILE A 203 15.38 -6.31 -6.98
N ALA A 204 15.99 -6.98 -5.99
CA ALA A 204 16.53 -6.33 -4.80
C ALA A 204 17.92 -5.71 -5.11
N PRO A 205 18.25 -4.51 -4.60
CA PRO A 205 19.61 -4.00 -4.61
C PRO A 205 20.55 -4.94 -3.86
N THR A 206 21.60 -5.43 -4.53
CA THR A 206 22.56 -6.38 -3.95
C THR A 206 23.49 -5.72 -2.91
N ASP A 207 23.82 -4.44 -3.11
CA ASP A 207 24.84 -3.72 -2.35
C ASP A 207 24.27 -2.50 -1.62
N PHE A 208 23.81 -2.72 -0.38
CA PHE A 208 23.71 -1.69 0.65
C PHE A 208 24.29 -2.21 1.96
N SER A 209 25.60 -2.01 2.14
CA SER A 209 26.16 -1.98 3.49
C SER A 209 25.86 -0.61 4.10
N PRO A 210 25.18 -0.51 5.26
CA PRO A 210 24.82 0.78 5.87
C PRO A 210 26.04 1.56 6.42
N SER A 211 27.24 0.99 6.34
CA SER A 211 28.47 1.52 6.94
C SER A 211 29.10 2.72 6.19
N CYS A 212 28.54 3.16 5.06
CA CYS A 212 29.09 4.29 4.28
C CYS A 212 28.40 5.63 4.59
N LEU A 213 28.28 5.97 5.88
CA LEU A 213 27.77 7.25 6.37
C LEU A 213 28.76 7.95 7.33
N THR A 214 30.02 8.04 6.89
CA THR A 214 30.99 9.00 7.45
C THR A 214 31.70 9.72 6.30
N CYS A 215 31.17 10.88 5.92
CA CYS A 215 31.95 11.87 5.18
C CYS A 215 32.69 12.72 6.21
N ASP A 216 34.01 12.59 6.28
CA ASP A 216 34.83 13.69 6.77
C ASP A 216 36.21 13.69 6.09
N GLN A 217 36.74 14.89 5.85
CA GLN A 217 38.03 15.08 5.20
C GLN A 217 39.10 15.41 6.23
N GLN A 218 40.19 14.65 6.25
CA GLN A 218 41.50 15.20 6.61
C GLN A 218 42.63 14.32 6.06
N GLY A 219 43.63 14.97 5.46
CA GLY A 219 44.86 14.32 5.00
C GLY A 219 45.93 14.36 6.09
N GLY A 220 46.83 13.37 6.09
CA GLY A 220 47.96 13.31 7.00
C GLY A 220 48.86 12.11 6.70
N GLU A 221 50.11 12.37 6.30
CA GLU A 221 51.11 11.33 6.03
C GLU A 221 51.83 10.93 7.32
N HIS A 222 51.57 9.74 7.89
CA HIS A 222 52.63 8.96 8.57
C HIS A 222 52.29 7.49 8.88
N LEU A 223 53.36 6.69 8.85
CA LEU A 223 53.59 5.40 9.52
C LEU A 223 55.09 5.42 9.94
N PRO A 224 55.59 4.61 10.90
CA PRO A 224 54.94 3.56 11.70
C PRO A 224 55.28 3.66 13.21
N GLU A 225 55.30 2.51 13.94
CA GLU A 225 55.95 2.27 15.26
C GLU A 225 55.29 2.85 16.54
N LEU A 226 55.35 2.22 17.74
CA LEU A 226 55.67 0.83 18.16
C LEU A 226 55.11 0.52 19.59
N HIS A 227 54.80 -0.76 19.87
CA HIS A 227 54.95 -1.48 21.17
C HIS A 227 54.07 -1.24 22.46
N HIS A 228 53.39 -2.32 22.85
CA HIS A 228 53.44 -3.07 24.15
C HIS A 228 52.86 -2.56 25.51
N SER A 229 52.13 -3.50 26.14
CA SER A 229 52.10 -3.89 27.58
C SER A 229 51.23 -3.20 28.67
N GLN A 230 50.11 -3.90 29.00
CA GLN A 230 49.88 -4.68 30.25
C GLN A 230 49.66 -4.05 31.65
N GLN A 231 48.82 -4.77 32.42
CA GLN A 231 48.71 -4.94 33.89
C GLN A 231 48.01 -3.89 34.81
N THR A 232 46.77 -4.24 35.18
CA THR A 232 46.26 -4.51 36.56
C THR A 232 46.88 -3.79 37.79
N THR A 233 46.04 -3.19 38.67
CA THR A 233 45.61 -3.82 39.96
C THR A 233 44.66 -2.95 40.84
N ASN A 234 43.77 -3.65 41.57
CA ASN A 234 43.29 -3.46 42.96
C ASN A 234 42.87 -2.08 43.56
N ASN A 235 41.56 -1.82 43.57
CA ASN A 235 40.61 -1.95 44.72
C ASN A 235 40.85 -1.31 46.12
N SER A 236 39.73 -1.00 46.80
CA SER A 236 39.52 -0.75 48.26
C SER A 236 39.96 0.62 48.86
N GLN A 237 39.25 1.24 49.84
CA GLN A 237 37.98 0.87 50.52
C GLN A 237 37.24 2.06 51.20
N SER A 238 36.06 1.73 51.79
CA SER A 238 35.38 2.34 52.97
C SER A 238 34.13 3.22 52.76
N ASP A 239 33.05 3.10 53.57
CA ASP A 239 32.59 1.96 54.42
C ASP A 239 31.12 2.14 54.93
N SER A 240 30.58 1.12 55.64
CA SER A 240 29.26 1.00 56.34
C SER A 240 28.15 0.28 55.55
N THR A 241 27.68 -0.96 55.82
CA THR A 241 26.97 -1.59 56.99
C THR A 241 25.51 -1.10 57.20
N THR A 242 24.43 -1.86 57.53
CA THR A 242 24.09 -3.30 57.81
C THR A 242 22.56 -3.34 58.16
N GLN A 243 21.63 -4.34 58.03
CA GLN A 243 21.62 -5.81 57.80
C GLN A 243 20.37 -6.31 56.97
N ILE A 244 19.75 -7.47 57.34
CA ILE A 244 18.67 -8.30 56.70
C ILE A 244 18.05 -9.23 57.82
N PRO A 245 17.10 -10.21 57.64
CA PRO A 245 16.09 -10.59 56.61
C PRO A 245 14.64 -10.63 57.26
N PRO A 246 13.70 -11.64 57.20
CA PRO A 246 13.35 -12.74 56.26
C PRO A 246 11.82 -13.00 55.93
N GLU A 247 11.58 -13.67 54.79
CA GLU A 247 10.71 -14.86 54.45
C GLU A 247 9.30 -15.18 55.07
N VAL A 248 8.33 -15.59 54.21
CA VAL A 248 7.45 -16.81 54.27
C VAL A 248 6.55 -16.95 53.00
N SER A 249 6.06 -18.16 52.65
CA SER A 249 5.45 -18.55 51.34
C SER A 249 3.98 -19.10 51.40
N THR A 250 3.49 -19.68 50.28
CA THR A 250 2.22 -20.47 50.01
C THR A 250 1.05 -19.69 49.35
N THR A 251 0.16 -20.24 48.48
CA THR A 251 -0.02 -21.61 47.90
C THR A 251 -0.73 -21.58 46.52
N THR A 252 -0.62 -22.65 45.72
CA THR A 252 -1.41 -22.93 44.49
C THR A 252 -2.49 -24.01 44.74
N PRO A 253 -3.50 -24.21 43.86
CA PRO A 253 -3.42 -25.34 42.90
C PRO A 253 -4.13 -25.14 41.53
N ASN A 254 -3.93 -26.12 40.62
CA ASN A 254 -4.53 -26.28 39.28
C ASN A 254 -5.33 -27.61 39.21
N PRO A 255 -6.19 -27.85 38.20
CA PRO A 255 -6.00 -29.03 37.31
C PRO A 255 -6.40 -28.80 35.82
N GLN A 256 -5.54 -29.07 34.82
CA GLN A 256 -5.43 -30.33 34.03
C GLN A 256 -6.66 -30.67 33.14
N SER A 257 -6.56 -30.68 31.79
CA SER A 257 -6.02 -31.74 30.87
C SER A 257 -7.19 -32.52 30.18
N SER A 258 -7.15 -33.18 29.02
CA SER A 258 -6.08 -33.84 28.20
C SER A 258 -6.42 -33.92 26.68
N LEU A 259 -5.51 -34.49 25.86
CA LEU A 259 -5.69 -34.79 24.42
C LEU A 259 -6.48 -36.09 24.13
N ILE A 260 -7.07 -36.21 22.94
CA ILE A 260 -7.39 -37.49 22.23
C ILE A 260 -7.15 -37.32 20.71
N THR A 261 -6.93 -38.40 19.95
CA THR A 261 -6.73 -38.41 18.48
C THR A 261 -7.32 -39.67 17.85
N GLU A 262 -8.14 -39.56 16.77
CA GLU A 262 -8.14 -40.41 15.54
C GLU A 262 -9.38 -40.21 14.61
N LYS A 263 -9.13 -39.81 13.34
CA LYS A 263 -9.48 -40.56 12.09
C LYS A 263 -10.92 -41.05 11.80
N GLN A 264 -11.62 -40.38 10.87
CA GLN A 264 -12.20 -40.93 9.61
C GLN A 264 -12.78 -39.78 8.75
N VAL A 265 -12.42 -39.64 7.45
CA VAL A 265 -13.02 -40.25 6.24
C VAL A 265 -14.43 -39.76 5.88
N GLN A 266 -14.49 -38.98 4.78
CA GLN A 266 -15.62 -38.72 3.86
C GLN A 266 -17.01 -38.41 4.44
N ASN A 267 -17.49 -37.18 4.22
CA ASN A 267 -18.80 -37.01 3.59
C ASN A 267 -18.89 -35.71 2.77
N ALA A 268 -19.65 -35.72 1.67
CA ALA A 268 -19.84 -34.55 0.81
C ALA A 268 -21.13 -33.81 1.19
N SER A 269 -21.00 -32.73 1.97
CA SER A 269 -22.13 -31.97 2.48
C SER A 269 -22.80 -31.12 1.40
N SER A 270 -23.89 -31.63 0.81
CA SER A 270 -24.77 -30.83 -0.04
C SER A 270 -25.55 -29.81 0.79
N ALA A 271 -25.44 -28.53 0.43
CA ALA A 271 -26.17 -27.45 1.10
C ALA A 271 -27.66 -27.45 0.68
N THR A 272 -28.52 -28.08 1.49
CA THR A 272 -29.96 -28.17 1.25
C THR A 272 -30.72 -26.95 1.79
N PHE A 273 -30.78 -25.87 1.00
CA PHE A 273 -31.68 -24.75 1.29
C PHE A 273 -33.14 -25.13 0.97
N THR A 274 -34.03 -25.11 1.97
CA THR A 274 -35.49 -25.30 1.82
C THR A 274 -35.95 -26.58 1.07
N GLY A 275 -35.18 -27.67 1.14
CA GLY A 275 -35.62 -29.00 0.72
C GLY A 275 -35.70 -29.29 -0.78
N LEU A 276 -35.49 -28.30 -1.66
CA LEU A 276 -35.26 -28.54 -3.09
C LEU A 276 -33.76 -28.70 -3.36
N SER A 277 -33.39 -29.72 -4.13
CA SER A 277 -32.04 -29.77 -4.69
C SER A 277 -31.91 -28.75 -5.83
N VAL A 278 -30.70 -28.23 -6.05
CA VAL A 278 -30.41 -27.31 -7.17
C VAL A 278 -30.83 -27.91 -8.52
N ALA A 279 -30.64 -29.23 -8.70
CA ALA A 279 -31.08 -29.95 -9.89
C ALA A 279 -32.61 -29.91 -10.11
N THR A 280 -33.39 -29.94 -9.03
CA THR A 280 -34.86 -29.82 -9.08
C THR A 280 -35.29 -28.43 -9.55
N LEU A 281 -34.60 -27.39 -9.08
CA LEU A 281 -34.85 -26.00 -9.47
C LEU A 281 -34.55 -25.77 -10.97
N CYS A 282 -33.44 -26.32 -11.48
CA CYS A 282 -33.12 -26.28 -12.91
C CYS A 282 -34.18 -26.98 -13.77
N TYR A 283 -34.74 -28.10 -13.30
CA TYR A 283 -35.75 -28.86 -14.05
C TYR A 283 -37.07 -28.08 -14.18
N ILE A 284 -37.53 -27.43 -13.11
CA ILE A 284 -38.76 -26.62 -13.11
C ILE A 284 -38.67 -25.48 -14.13
N VAL A 285 -37.53 -24.79 -14.19
CA VAL A 285 -37.29 -23.68 -15.16
C VAL A 285 -37.24 -24.18 -16.61
N LEU A 286 -36.74 -25.39 -16.85
CA LEU A 286 -36.70 -25.99 -18.19
C LEU A 286 -38.06 -26.57 -18.65
N SER A 287 -38.92 -26.96 -17.71
CA SER A 287 -40.26 -27.52 -18.02
C SER A 287 -41.35 -26.48 -18.35
N ALA A 288 -40.99 -25.20 -18.39
CA ALA A 288 -41.91 -24.08 -18.64
C ALA A 288 -41.79 -23.47 -20.06
N PHE A 289 -41.14 -24.18 -21.00
CA PHE A 289 -40.91 -23.79 -22.39
C PHE A 289 -41.12 -24.97 -23.37
#